data_AF-A0A2J0MZL4-F1
#
_entry.id   AF-A0A2J0MZL4-F1
#
_cell.length_a   1.000
_cell.length_b   1.000
_cell.length_c   1.000
_cell.angle_alpha   90.00
_cell.angle_beta   90.00
_cell.angle_gamma   90.00
#
_symmetry.space_group_name_H-M   'P 1'
#
loop_
_entity.id
_entity.type
_entity.pdbx_description
1 polymer ?
#
loop_
_entity_poly.entity_id
_entity_poly.type
_entity_poly.pdbx_seq_one_letter_code
_entity_poly.pdbx_strand_id
1 'polypeptide(L)'
;MITLPDSIKILDKDAKKILFEIRPLYPGYGITIGNTLRRVLLSSIEGAAITQVRIKGVSNEFSTIPGIKEDVLNILLNLKQVRLKLFGEEPQKIELKASGKKEVKAGDIKTPSQVEIVNKSQHIASLTSPRAKLEMEIQVRKGFGYVMAEELKEEGSPVGVIYVDAIFSPIRKVAFWVENIRFEKRTDYNKLKMEIETDGSIDPEWALKETCRILTQHLEKIGEALLTGGKPTLQAEKKGEKEPTWEDLKLSTRTINALKENDITTLNKLLKIKEKDLSKMKGLGEKGIKEIKRRLKKKSLELKQ
;
A
#
# COMPACT_ATOMS: atom_id res chain seq x y z
N MET A 1 9.71 -15.16 26.98
CA MET A 1 9.62 -14.17 25.88
C MET A 1 9.24 -14.95 24.63
N ILE A 2 8.33 -14.45 23.79
CA ILE A 2 7.95 -15.16 22.56
C ILE A 2 9.15 -15.07 21.61
N THR A 3 9.70 -16.20 21.21
CA THR A 3 10.85 -16.26 20.29
C THR A 3 10.42 -15.77 18.91
N LEU A 4 11.16 -14.79 18.39
CA LEU A 4 11.01 -14.30 17.04
C LEU A 4 11.77 -15.22 16.07
N PRO A 5 11.38 -15.27 14.79
CA PRO A 5 12.12 -16.04 13.80
C PRO A 5 13.52 -15.44 13.55
N ASP A 6 14.54 -16.28 13.71
CA ASP A 6 15.95 -15.90 13.56
C ASP A 6 16.43 -15.95 12.10
N SER A 7 15.79 -16.76 11.24
CA SER A 7 16.21 -16.90 9.85
C SER A 7 15.07 -17.24 8.90
N ILE A 8 15.11 -16.59 7.73
CA ILE A 8 14.33 -16.97 6.55
C ILE A 8 15.33 -17.60 5.57
N LYS A 9 15.17 -18.88 5.28
CA LYS A 9 16.02 -19.59 4.31
C LYS A 9 15.25 -19.81 3.02
N ILE A 10 15.84 -19.44 1.90
CA ILE A 10 15.34 -19.81 0.57
C ILE A 10 15.89 -21.21 0.27
N LEU A 11 14.99 -22.18 0.13
CA LEU A 11 15.32 -23.57 -0.17
C LEU A 11 15.47 -23.80 -1.68
N ASP A 12 14.61 -23.16 -2.46
CA ASP A 12 14.60 -23.23 -3.92
C ASP A 12 14.08 -21.92 -4.50
N LYS A 13 14.67 -21.49 -5.62
CA LYS A 13 14.31 -20.27 -6.32
C LYS A 13 14.41 -20.48 -7.82
N ASP A 14 13.27 -20.35 -8.47
CA ASP A 14 13.11 -20.30 -9.92
C ASP A 14 12.49 -18.94 -10.30
N ALA A 15 12.44 -18.63 -11.59
CA ALA A 15 11.91 -17.36 -12.10
C ALA A 15 10.43 -17.12 -11.73
N LYS A 16 9.65 -18.19 -11.56
CA LYS A 16 8.21 -18.13 -11.24
C LYS A 16 7.85 -18.74 -9.90
N LYS A 17 8.80 -19.37 -9.21
CA LYS A 17 8.53 -20.18 -8.04
C LYS A 17 9.58 -19.93 -6.97
N ILE A 18 9.15 -19.78 -5.73
CA ILE A 18 10.05 -19.74 -4.58
C ILE A 18 9.56 -20.69 -3.50
N LEU A 19 10.51 -21.36 -2.87
CA LEU A 19 10.29 -22.18 -1.70
C LEU A 19 11.15 -21.63 -0.56
N PHE A 20 10.51 -21.20 0.52
CA PHE A 20 11.22 -20.70 1.69
C PHE A 20 10.80 -21.38 2.97
N GLU A 21 11.66 -21.26 3.98
CA GLU A 21 11.52 -21.84 5.30
C GLU A 21 11.74 -20.75 6.35
N ILE A 22 10.81 -20.66 7.32
CA ILE A 22 10.90 -19.78 8.48
C ILE A 22 11.03 -20.63 9.74
N ARG A 23 12.09 -20.39 10.52
CA ARG A 23 12.34 -21.00 11.83
C ARG A 23 13.29 -20.15 12.70
N PRO A 24 13.24 -20.29 14.03
CA PRO A 24 12.20 -20.99 14.82
C PRO A 24 10.93 -20.14 14.97
N LEU A 25 9.76 -20.79 15.04
CA LEU A 25 8.49 -20.12 15.38
C LEU A 25 7.92 -20.70 16.67
N TYR A 26 7.35 -19.84 17.52
CA TYR A 26 6.67 -20.31 18.73
C TYR A 26 5.51 -21.26 18.36
N PRO A 27 5.20 -22.29 19.19
CA PRO A 27 4.11 -23.22 18.90
C PRO A 27 2.81 -22.50 18.51
N GLY A 28 2.21 -22.88 17.39
CA GLY A 28 0.99 -22.28 16.82
C GLY A 28 1.23 -21.12 15.86
N TYR A 29 2.36 -20.41 15.96
CA TYR A 29 2.66 -19.28 15.07
C TYR A 29 2.90 -19.71 13.62
N GLY A 30 3.34 -20.95 13.37
CA GLY A 30 3.48 -21.47 12.01
C GLY A 30 2.19 -21.40 11.22
N ILE A 31 1.06 -21.78 11.84
CA ILE A 31 -0.26 -21.75 11.20
C ILE A 31 -0.75 -20.31 11.04
N THR A 32 -0.60 -19.48 12.06
CA THR A 32 -1.04 -18.08 12.02
C THR A 32 -0.31 -17.30 10.94
N ILE A 33 1.02 -17.36 10.92
CA ILE A 33 1.85 -16.65 9.92
C ILE A 33 1.60 -17.24 8.53
N GLY A 34 1.56 -18.58 8.41
CA GLY A 34 1.34 -19.26 7.14
C GLY A 34 0.03 -18.86 6.47
N ASN A 35 -1.09 -18.90 7.22
CA ASN A 35 -2.39 -18.48 6.72
C ASN A 35 -2.45 -16.99 6.40
N THR A 36 -1.85 -16.15 7.25
CA THR A 36 -1.89 -14.69 7.08
C THR A 36 -1.15 -14.27 5.81
N LEU A 37 0.08 -14.76 5.62
CA LEU A 37 0.85 -14.51 4.40
C LEU A 37 0.12 -15.04 3.17
N ARG A 38 -0.41 -16.28 3.24
CA ARG A 38 -1.17 -16.88 2.13
C ARG A 38 -2.36 -16.03 1.70
N ARG A 39 -3.13 -15.51 2.65
CA ARG A 39 -4.31 -14.69 2.34
C ARG A 39 -3.91 -13.40 1.63
N VAL A 40 -2.94 -12.67 2.18
CA VAL A 40 -2.51 -11.38 1.63
C VAL A 40 -1.83 -11.55 0.28
N LEU A 41 -1.01 -12.59 0.08
CA LEU A 41 -0.41 -12.91 -1.22
C LEU A 41 -1.46 -13.10 -2.32
N LEU A 42 -2.55 -13.81 -2.01
CA LEU A 42 -3.59 -14.11 -3.00
C LEU A 42 -4.51 -12.91 -3.28
N SER A 43 -4.74 -12.03 -2.30
CA SER A 43 -5.73 -10.95 -2.40
C SER A 43 -5.16 -9.56 -2.71
N SER A 44 -4.00 -9.23 -2.13
CA SER A 44 -3.60 -7.83 -1.93
C SER A 44 -2.34 -7.43 -2.70
N ILE A 45 -1.83 -8.33 -3.55
CA ILE A 45 -0.74 -8.00 -4.46
C ILE A 45 -1.31 -7.32 -5.70
N GLU A 46 -0.77 -6.15 -6.01
CA GLU A 46 -1.11 -5.41 -7.22
C GLU A 46 -0.65 -6.18 -8.46
N GLY A 47 -1.51 -6.22 -9.47
CA GLY A 47 -1.12 -6.68 -10.80
C GLY A 47 -1.92 -5.98 -11.88
N ALA A 48 -1.65 -6.35 -13.14
CA ALA A 48 -2.24 -5.72 -14.31
C ALA A 48 -3.12 -6.71 -15.08
N ALA A 49 -4.29 -6.24 -15.51
CA ALA A 49 -5.24 -7.04 -16.27
C ALA A 49 -5.90 -6.22 -17.37
N ILE A 50 -6.42 -6.93 -18.38
CA ILE A 50 -7.24 -6.36 -19.43
C ILE A 50 -8.64 -6.13 -18.87
N THR A 51 -9.16 -4.91 -18.99
CA THR A 51 -10.48 -4.53 -18.46
C THR A 51 -11.50 -4.25 -19.56
N GLN A 52 -11.05 -3.70 -20.69
CA GLN A 52 -11.91 -3.34 -21.81
C GLN A 52 -11.29 -3.79 -23.13
N VAL A 53 -12.14 -4.23 -24.05
CA VAL A 53 -11.76 -4.62 -25.40
C VAL A 53 -12.76 -4.01 -26.38
N ARG A 54 -12.26 -3.32 -27.39
CA ARG A 54 -13.05 -2.78 -28.50
C ARG A 54 -12.56 -3.42 -29.79
N ILE A 55 -13.39 -4.24 -30.43
CA ILE A 55 -13.07 -4.92 -31.68
C ILE A 55 -13.79 -4.22 -32.83
N LYS A 56 -13.07 -3.91 -33.91
CA LYS A 56 -13.66 -3.22 -35.06
C LYS A 56 -14.66 -4.13 -35.79
N GLY A 57 -15.87 -3.63 -35.99
CA GLY A 57 -16.94 -4.36 -36.68
C GLY A 57 -17.73 -5.32 -35.78
N VAL A 58 -17.46 -5.32 -34.47
CA VAL A 58 -18.16 -6.12 -33.47
C VAL A 58 -18.96 -5.18 -32.57
N SER A 59 -20.25 -5.45 -32.42
CA SER A 59 -21.13 -4.72 -31.50
C SER A 59 -21.30 -5.39 -30.16
N ASN A 60 -21.22 -6.73 -30.10
CA ASN A 60 -21.42 -7.53 -28.90
C ASN A 60 -20.48 -8.75 -28.84
N GLU A 61 -20.32 -9.31 -27.65
CA GLU A 61 -19.47 -10.46 -27.34
C GLU A 61 -19.91 -11.78 -27.99
N PHE A 62 -21.16 -11.90 -28.43
CA PHE A 62 -21.72 -13.13 -29.02
C PHE A 62 -21.58 -13.20 -30.54
N SER A 63 -20.94 -12.19 -31.14
CA SER A 63 -20.76 -12.12 -32.59
C SER A 63 -19.61 -13.00 -33.08
N THR A 64 -19.64 -13.30 -34.37
CA THR A 64 -18.54 -14.00 -35.07
C THR A 64 -17.94 -13.07 -36.13
N ILE A 65 -16.64 -13.21 -36.36
CA ILE A 65 -15.91 -12.40 -37.33
C ILE A 65 -15.58 -13.27 -38.55
N PRO A 66 -16.07 -12.94 -39.76
CA PRO A 66 -15.77 -13.71 -40.96
C PRO A 66 -14.26 -13.85 -41.21
N GLY A 67 -13.81 -15.09 -41.42
CA GLY A 67 -12.40 -15.38 -41.71
C GLY A 67 -11.51 -15.54 -40.48
N ILE A 68 -12.08 -15.57 -39.27
CA ILE A 68 -11.41 -15.95 -38.02
C ILE A 68 -12.03 -17.27 -37.54
N LYS A 69 -11.20 -18.18 -37.02
CA LYS A 69 -11.64 -19.51 -36.57
C LYS A 69 -12.42 -19.44 -35.25
N GLU A 70 -11.96 -18.59 -34.33
CA GLU A 70 -12.53 -18.39 -33.00
C GLU A 70 -13.66 -17.36 -33.04
N ASP A 71 -14.67 -17.56 -32.19
CA ASP A 71 -15.71 -16.54 -31.91
C ASP A 71 -15.18 -15.44 -30.97
N VAL A 72 -15.93 -14.35 -30.82
CA VAL A 72 -15.50 -13.24 -29.97
C VAL A 72 -15.35 -13.68 -28.51
N LEU A 73 -16.23 -14.56 -28.00
CA LEU A 73 -16.11 -15.12 -26.64
C LEU A 73 -14.78 -15.84 -26.40
N ASN A 74 -14.36 -16.71 -27.31
CA ASN A 74 -13.08 -17.43 -27.19
C ASN A 74 -11.89 -16.47 -27.31
N ILE A 75 -12.00 -15.43 -28.16
CA ILE A 75 -10.97 -14.37 -28.22
C ILE A 75 -10.87 -13.65 -26.87
N LEU A 76 -11.98 -13.27 -26.25
CA LEU A 76 -11.99 -12.63 -24.94
C LEU A 76 -11.42 -13.55 -23.85
N LEU A 77 -11.74 -14.85 -23.89
CA LEU A 77 -11.19 -15.84 -22.98
C LEU A 77 -9.67 -16.00 -23.13
N ASN A 78 -9.17 -15.99 -24.36
CA ASN A 78 -7.74 -16.02 -24.66
C ASN A 78 -7.04 -14.74 -24.19
N LEU A 79 -7.68 -13.57 -24.35
CA LEU A 79 -7.17 -12.30 -23.83
C LEU A 79 -7.06 -12.31 -22.30
N LYS A 80 -8.02 -12.91 -21.57
CA LYS A 80 -7.92 -13.09 -20.10
C LYS A 80 -6.70 -13.92 -19.66
N GLN A 81 -6.16 -14.77 -20.54
CA GLN A 81 -4.97 -15.56 -20.26
C GLN A 81 -3.66 -14.80 -20.52
N VAL A 82 -3.71 -13.65 -21.19
CA VAL A 82 -2.54 -12.79 -21.37
C VAL A 82 -2.08 -12.23 -20.02
N ARG A 83 -0.78 -12.19 -19.81
CA ARG A 83 -0.11 -11.70 -18.60
C ARG A 83 0.73 -10.49 -18.93
N LEU A 84 0.51 -9.44 -18.16
CA LEU A 84 0.96 -8.09 -18.44
C LEU A 84 1.65 -7.51 -17.21
N LYS A 85 2.69 -6.71 -17.42
CA LYS A 85 3.22 -5.80 -16.41
C LYS A 85 2.90 -4.38 -16.85
N LEU A 86 2.33 -3.60 -15.93
CA LEU A 86 2.10 -2.17 -16.14
C LEU A 86 3.05 -1.41 -15.20
N PHE A 87 3.91 -0.57 -15.76
CA PHE A 87 4.84 0.24 -14.98
C PHE A 87 4.25 1.58 -14.54
N GLY A 88 3.25 2.09 -15.28
CA GLY A 88 2.51 3.31 -14.93
C GLY A 88 1.30 3.03 -14.04
N GLU A 89 0.78 4.08 -13.39
CA GLU A 89 -0.45 4.02 -12.60
C GLU A 89 -1.71 4.19 -13.46
N GLU A 90 -1.60 4.93 -14.56
CA GLU A 90 -2.73 5.25 -15.41
C GLU A 90 -3.09 4.09 -16.34
N PRO A 91 -4.39 3.92 -16.68
CA PRO A 91 -4.83 2.97 -17.68
C PRO A 91 -4.11 3.18 -19.01
N GLN A 92 -3.57 2.10 -19.59
CA GLN A 92 -2.88 2.15 -20.87
C GLN A 92 -3.69 1.43 -21.95
N LYS A 93 -3.68 1.99 -23.15
CA LYS A 93 -4.29 1.38 -24.34
C LYS A 93 -3.23 0.69 -25.17
N ILE A 94 -3.54 -0.54 -25.60
CA ILE A 94 -2.70 -1.35 -26.48
C ILE A 94 -3.52 -1.74 -27.71
N GLU A 95 -2.85 -1.87 -28.85
CA GLU A 95 -3.52 -2.17 -30.12
C GLU A 95 -3.04 -3.50 -30.69
N LEU A 96 -3.97 -4.30 -31.20
CA LEU A 96 -3.66 -5.50 -31.97
C LEU A 96 -4.20 -5.34 -33.39
N LYS A 97 -3.28 -5.38 -34.36
CA LYS A 97 -3.59 -5.28 -35.80
C LYS A 97 -3.00 -6.49 -36.51
N ALA A 98 -3.85 -7.36 -37.01
CA ALA A 98 -3.48 -8.57 -37.73
C ALA A 98 -4.25 -8.66 -39.05
N SER A 99 -3.55 -8.98 -40.13
CA SER A 99 -4.12 -9.18 -41.47
C SER A 99 -3.52 -10.41 -42.14
N GLY A 100 -4.30 -11.01 -43.03
CA GLY A 100 -3.90 -12.20 -43.77
C GLY A 100 -4.00 -13.48 -42.95
N LYS A 101 -3.72 -14.62 -43.61
CA LYS A 101 -3.79 -15.93 -42.98
C LYS A 101 -2.61 -16.13 -42.03
N LYS A 102 -2.84 -16.00 -40.71
CA LYS A 102 -1.83 -16.20 -39.67
C LYS A 102 -2.44 -16.53 -38.32
N GLU A 103 -1.65 -17.16 -37.46
CA GLU A 103 -1.92 -17.30 -36.04
C GLU A 103 -1.51 -16.01 -35.33
N VAL A 104 -2.41 -15.43 -34.53
CA VAL A 104 -2.19 -14.19 -33.78
C VAL A 104 -1.87 -14.55 -32.34
N LYS A 105 -0.68 -14.11 -31.90
CA LYS A 105 -0.19 -14.36 -30.54
C LYS A 105 -0.15 -13.07 -29.74
N ALA A 106 -0.05 -13.18 -28.42
CA ALA A 106 0.12 -12.02 -27.55
C ALA A 106 1.38 -11.20 -27.89
N GLY A 107 2.43 -11.84 -28.45
CA GLY A 107 3.60 -11.13 -28.97
C GLY A 107 3.33 -10.19 -30.15
N ASP A 108 2.21 -10.32 -30.86
CA ASP A 108 1.83 -9.44 -31.98
C ASP A 108 1.14 -8.15 -31.53
N ILE A 109 0.83 -8.01 -30.23
CA ILE A 109 0.19 -6.83 -29.69
C ILE A 109 1.21 -5.68 -29.65
N LYS A 110 0.81 -4.51 -30.16
CA LYS A 110 1.62 -3.29 -30.04
C LYS A 110 1.40 -2.69 -28.66
N THR A 111 2.45 -2.72 -27.85
CA THR A 111 2.44 -2.14 -26.50
C THR A 111 3.26 -0.85 -26.44
N PRO A 112 2.83 0.14 -25.64
CA PRO A 112 3.66 1.29 -25.27
C PRO A 112 4.77 0.85 -24.31
N SER A 113 5.77 1.71 -24.09
CA SER A 113 6.90 1.44 -23.19
C SER A 113 6.51 1.12 -21.74
N GLN A 114 5.30 1.50 -21.32
CA GLN A 114 4.78 1.26 -19.97
C GLN A 114 4.10 -0.11 -19.79
N VAL A 115 3.88 -0.86 -20.89
CA VAL A 115 3.22 -2.17 -20.85
C VAL A 115 4.15 -3.24 -21.41
N GLU A 116 4.41 -4.27 -20.62
CA GLU A 116 5.18 -5.44 -21.02
C GLU A 116 4.32 -6.71 -21.02
N ILE A 117 4.40 -7.49 -22.09
CA ILE A 117 3.72 -8.79 -22.19
C ILE A 117 4.67 -9.90 -21.75
N VAL A 118 4.29 -10.60 -20.69
CA VAL A 118 5.10 -11.67 -20.08
C VAL A 118 5.01 -12.96 -20.90
N ASN A 119 3.80 -13.36 -21.32
CA ASN A 119 3.54 -14.59 -22.06
C ASN A 119 3.29 -14.34 -23.55
N LYS A 120 4.33 -13.94 -24.29
CA LYS A 120 4.26 -13.62 -25.73
C LYS A 120 3.76 -14.78 -26.60
N SER A 121 3.87 -16.03 -26.13
CA SER A 121 3.42 -17.23 -26.84
C SER A 121 1.92 -17.51 -26.74
N GLN A 122 1.18 -16.76 -25.91
CA GLN A 122 -0.25 -16.98 -25.72
C GLN A 122 -1.00 -16.80 -27.04
N HIS A 123 -1.79 -17.82 -27.41
CA HIS A 123 -2.66 -17.76 -28.58
C HIS A 123 -3.85 -16.83 -28.33
N ILE A 124 -4.18 -16.00 -29.32
CA ILE A 124 -5.36 -15.11 -29.27
C ILE A 124 -6.41 -15.56 -30.28
N ALA A 125 -6.03 -15.64 -31.56
CA ALA A 125 -6.95 -15.95 -32.65
C ALA A 125 -6.21 -16.49 -33.88
N SER A 126 -6.89 -17.25 -34.73
CA SER A 126 -6.39 -17.82 -35.97
C SER A 126 -7.14 -17.21 -37.16
N LEU A 127 -6.46 -16.43 -38.00
CA LEU A 127 -7.04 -15.90 -39.23
C LEU A 127 -6.92 -16.97 -40.33
N THR A 128 -8.06 -17.44 -40.83
CA THR A 128 -8.14 -18.53 -41.82
C THR A 128 -8.16 -18.01 -43.25
N SER A 129 -8.65 -16.78 -43.47
CA SER A 129 -8.78 -16.17 -44.79
C SER A 129 -7.67 -15.15 -45.07
N PRO A 130 -7.13 -15.07 -46.30
CA PRO A 130 -6.15 -14.05 -46.69
C PRO A 130 -6.71 -12.62 -46.66
N ARG A 131 -8.04 -12.45 -46.67
CA ARG A 131 -8.72 -11.14 -46.53
C ARG A 131 -9.17 -10.84 -45.10
N ALA A 132 -8.97 -11.76 -44.15
CA ALA A 132 -9.33 -11.52 -42.76
C ALA A 132 -8.48 -10.40 -42.17
N LYS A 133 -9.13 -9.54 -41.39
CA LYS A 133 -8.50 -8.44 -40.64
C LYS A 133 -9.07 -8.45 -39.23
N LEU A 134 -8.17 -8.42 -38.26
CA LEU A 134 -8.50 -8.30 -36.85
C LEU A 134 -7.84 -7.01 -36.34
N GLU A 135 -8.67 -6.05 -35.99
CA GLU A 135 -8.27 -4.78 -35.38
C GLU A 135 -9.01 -4.65 -34.05
N MET A 136 -8.26 -4.58 -32.95
CA MET A 136 -8.84 -4.34 -31.63
C MET A 136 -7.99 -3.37 -30.80
N GLU A 137 -8.66 -2.54 -30.02
CA GLU A 137 -8.09 -1.71 -28.97
C GLU A 137 -8.39 -2.37 -27.62
N ILE A 138 -7.37 -2.53 -26.79
CA ILE A 138 -7.46 -3.20 -25.50
C ILE A 138 -6.98 -2.22 -24.43
N GLN A 139 -7.73 -2.10 -23.34
CA GLN A 139 -7.34 -1.28 -22.19
C GLN A 139 -6.83 -2.17 -21.06
N VAL A 140 -5.66 -1.81 -20.53
CA VAL A 140 -4.99 -2.46 -19.41
C VAL A 140 -5.03 -1.53 -18.21
N ARG A 141 -5.38 -2.08 -17.05
CA ARG A 141 -5.39 -1.35 -15.78
C ARG A 141 -4.61 -2.12 -14.71
N LYS A 142 -4.13 -1.41 -13.71
CA LYS A 142 -3.72 -1.98 -12.43
C LYS A 142 -4.91 -2.15 -11.51
N GLY A 143 -4.81 -3.11 -10.61
CA GLY A 143 -5.82 -3.37 -9.60
C GLY A 143 -5.41 -4.47 -8.64
N PHE A 144 -6.35 -4.90 -7.82
CA PHE A 144 -6.17 -5.93 -6.81
C PHE A 144 -7.21 -7.03 -6.99
N GLY A 145 -6.81 -8.27 -6.73
CA GLY A 145 -7.72 -9.41 -6.71
C GLY A 145 -8.46 -9.64 -8.02
N TYR A 146 -9.79 -9.73 -7.92
CA TYR A 146 -10.70 -10.01 -9.02
C TYR A 146 -11.82 -8.99 -9.04
N VAL A 147 -12.12 -8.44 -10.21
CA VAL A 147 -13.22 -7.50 -10.42
C VAL A 147 -14.06 -7.98 -11.59
N MET A 148 -15.38 -8.04 -11.40
CA MET A 148 -16.32 -8.45 -12.44
C MET A 148 -16.47 -7.38 -13.52
N ALA A 149 -16.78 -7.81 -14.74
CA ALA A 149 -17.04 -6.91 -15.86
C ALA A 149 -18.15 -5.90 -15.55
N GLU A 150 -19.19 -6.31 -14.81
CA GLU A 150 -20.31 -5.45 -14.39
C GLU A 150 -19.87 -4.28 -13.50
N GLU A 151 -18.93 -4.51 -12.59
CA GLU A 151 -18.40 -3.47 -11.69
C GLU A 151 -17.49 -2.49 -12.42
N LEU A 152 -16.89 -2.92 -13.54
CA LEU A 152 -16.04 -2.09 -14.38
C LEU A 152 -16.83 -1.25 -15.39
N LYS A 153 -18.10 -1.58 -15.65
CA LYS A 153 -18.95 -0.87 -16.61
C LYS A 153 -19.24 0.54 -16.09
N GLU A 154 -18.79 1.54 -16.84
CA GLU A 154 -19.10 2.93 -16.58
C GLU A 154 -20.42 3.34 -17.25
N GLU A 155 -21.21 4.18 -16.57
CA GLU A 155 -22.44 4.76 -17.12
C GLU A 155 -22.10 5.59 -18.37
N GLY A 156 -22.75 5.28 -19.50
CA GLY A 156 -22.48 5.95 -20.78
C GLY A 156 -21.37 5.33 -21.63
N SER A 157 -20.97 4.08 -21.34
CA SER A 157 -20.00 3.35 -22.15
C SER A 157 -20.38 3.33 -23.64
N PRO A 158 -19.46 3.71 -24.55
CA PRO A 158 -19.77 3.76 -25.98
C PRO A 158 -20.03 2.37 -26.55
N VAL A 159 -20.95 2.33 -27.52
CA VAL A 159 -21.35 1.09 -28.21
C VAL A 159 -20.11 0.42 -28.85
N GLY A 160 -19.96 -0.89 -28.63
CA GLY A 160 -18.83 -1.69 -29.12
C GLY A 160 -17.65 -1.82 -28.16
N VAL A 161 -17.73 -1.26 -26.94
CA VAL A 161 -16.81 -1.61 -25.84
C VAL A 161 -17.33 -2.82 -25.09
N ILE A 162 -16.52 -3.87 -25.04
CA ILE A 162 -16.80 -5.09 -24.28
C ILE A 162 -15.95 -5.04 -23.02
N TYR A 163 -16.61 -5.16 -21.87
CA TYR A 163 -15.95 -5.27 -20.57
C TYR A 163 -15.64 -6.72 -20.27
N VAL A 164 -14.48 -6.94 -19.67
CA VAL A 164 -13.94 -8.27 -19.41
C VAL A 164 -13.60 -8.37 -17.93
N ASP A 165 -13.94 -9.50 -17.30
CA ASP A 165 -13.54 -9.72 -15.90
C ASP A 165 -12.04 -9.63 -15.76
N ALA A 166 -11.61 -8.83 -14.79
CA ALA A 166 -10.22 -8.49 -14.60
C ALA A 166 -9.63 -9.30 -13.44
N ILE A 167 -8.69 -10.19 -13.78
CA ILE A 167 -7.91 -10.96 -12.81
C ILE A 167 -6.58 -10.25 -12.62
N PHE A 168 -6.52 -9.38 -11.62
CA PHE A 168 -5.31 -8.61 -11.30
C PHE A 168 -4.30 -9.42 -10.49
N SER A 169 -4.70 -10.54 -9.87
CA SER A 169 -3.80 -11.32 -9.01
C SER A 169 -2.68 -12.01 -9.82
N PRO A 170 -1.40 -11.67 -9.59
CA PRO A 170 -0.27 -12.30 -10.27
C PRO A 170 0.19 -13.61 -9.61
N ILE A 171 -0.37 -13.94 -8.44
CA ILE A 171 -0.06 -15.16 -7.68
C ILE A 171 -0.97 -16.29 -8.14
N ARG A 172 -0.39 -17.40 -8.61
CA ARG A 172 -1.11 -18.58 -9.08
C ARG A 172 -1.40 -19.58 -7.97
N LYS A 173 -0.42 -19.82 -7.11
CA LYS A 173 -0.52 -20.83 -6.06
C LYS A 173 0.30 -20.43 -4.86
N VAL A 174 -0.26 -20.65 -3.67
CA VAL A 174 0.44 -20.56 -2.40
C VAL A 174 0.11 -21.79 -1.57
N ALA A 175 1.12 -22.56 -1.22
CA ALA A 175 1.01 -23.73 -0.35
C ALA A 175 1.97 -23.57 0.83
N PHE A 176 1.56 -24.04 2.01
CA PHE A 176 2.45 -24.05 3.17
C PHE A 176 2.26 -25.30 4.02
N TRP A 177 3.32 -25.66 4.73
CA TRP A 177 3.37 -26.79 5.64
C TRP A 177 3.99 -26.32 6.96
N VAL A 178 3.45 -26.84 8.06
CA VAL A 178 3.96 -26.55 9.41
C VAL A 178 4.43 -27.87 10.00
N GLU A 179 5.68 -27.90 10.45
CA GLU A 179 6.29 -29.05 11.09
C GLU A 179 6.82 -28.68 12.47
N ASN A 180 6.79 -29.62 13.42
CA ASN A 180 7.42 -29.43 14.72
C ASN A 180 8.93 -29.66 14.63
N ILE A 181 9.70 -28.81 15.30
CA ILE A 181 11.15 -28.88 15.35
C ILE A 181 11.65 -28.79 16.80
N ARG A 182 12.80 -29.43 17.03
CA ARG A 182 13.58 -29.22 18.25
C ARG A 182 14.31 -27.89 18.17
N PHE A 183 14.04 -27.01 19.13
CA PHE A 183 14.73 -25.76 19.34
C PHE A 183 15.16 -25.69 20.80
N GLU A 184 16.48 -25.61 21.03
CA GLU A 184 17.11 -25.71 22.35
C GLU A 184 16.65 -26.96 23.14
N LYS A 185 15.96 -26.76 24.26
CA LYS A 185 15.44 -27.81 25.14
C LYS A 185 14.01 -28.25 24.79
N ARG A 186 13.32 -27.57 23.87
CA ARG A 186 11.92 -27.83 23.50
C ARG A 186 11.80 -28.45 22.11
N THR A 187 10.77 -29.27 21.90
CA THR A 187 10.53 -30.01 20.65
C THR A 187 9.24 -29.62 19.92
N ASP A 188 8.53 -28.62 20.43
CA ASP A 188 7.22 -28.19 19.96
C ASP A 188 7.24 -26.87 19.17
N TYR A 189 8.43 -26.32 18.92
CA TYR A 189 8.57 -25.15 18.05
C TYR A 189 8.15 -25.49 16.62
N ASN A 190 7.68 -24.50 15.88
CA ASN A 190 7.23 -24.69 14.51
C ASN A 190 8.29 -24.25 13.51
N LYS A 191 8.30 -24.95 12.38
CA LYS A 191 8.98 -24.61 11.14
C LYS A 191 7.92 -24.46 10.07
N LEU A 192 7.87 -23.30 9.43
CA LEU A 192 6.93 -22.99 8.35
C LEU A 192 7.68 -23.11 7.02
N LYS A 193 7.26 -24.03 6.16
CA LYS A 193 7.72 -24.16 4.78
C LYS A 193 6.63 -23.62 3.87
N MET A 194 6.96 -22.73 2.94
CA MET A 194 5.97 -22.11 2.05
C MET A 194 6.47 -22.04 0.61
N GLU A 195 5.60 -22.45 -0.30
CA GLU A 195 5.78 -22.46 -1.74
C GLU A 195 4.86 -21.40 -2.36
N ILE A 196 5.44 -20.49 -3.13
CA ILE A 196 4.72 -19.45 -3.87
C ILE A 196 5.04 -19.60 -5.36
N GLU A 197 4.00 -19.59 -6.19
CA GLU A 197 4.08 -19.63 -7.65
C GLU A 197 3.41 -18.39 -8.24
N THR A 198 4.13 -17.65 -9.08
CA THR A 198 3.65 -16.47 -9.81
C THR A 198 3.49 -16.78 -11.29
N ASP A 199 2.75 -15.94 -12.01
CA ASP A 199 2.63 -16.04 -13.46
C ASP A 199 3.81 -15.45 -14.25
N GLY A 200 4.84 -14.95 -13.54
CA GLY A 200 6.02 -14.27 -14.10
C GLY A 200 5.87 -12.76 -14.23
N SER A 201 4.69 -12.19 -13.93
CA SER A 201 4.47 -10.74 -13.93
C SER A 201 5.23 -10.06 -12.80
N ILE A 202 5.42 -10.74 -11.68
CA ILE A 202 6.22 -10.24 -10.54
C ILE A 202 7.20 -11.31 -10.06
N ASP A 203 8.27 -10.85 -9.42
CA ASP A 203 9.21 -11.72 -8.73
C ASP A 203 8.56 -12.25 -7.43
N PRO A 204 8.62 -13.57 -7.16
CA PRO A 204 7.99 -14.17 -5.99
C PRO A 204 8.58 -13.70 -4.65
N GLU A 205 9.87 -13.36 -4.61
CA GLU A 205 10.52 -12.82 -3.42
C GLU A 205 10.06 -11.39 -3.15
N TRP A 206 9.92 -10.58 -4.20
CA TRP A 206 9.34 -9.25 -4.10
C TRP A 206 7.89 -9.31 -3.60
N ALA A 207 7.07 -10.24 -4.11
CA ALA A 207 5.70 -10.43 -3.66
C ALA A 207 5.61 -10.73 -2.15
N LEU A 208 6.53 -11.55 -1.63
CA LEU A 208 6.60 -11.86 -0.20
C LEU A 208 6.99 -10.63 0.63
N LYS A 209 7.98 -9.85 0.19
CA LYS A 209 8.38 -8.60 0.87
C LYS A 209 7.22 -7.61 0.93
N GLU A 210 6.52 -7.46 -0.18
CA GLU A 210 5.36 -6.58 -0.28
C GLU A 210 4.21 -7.02 0.62
N THR A 211 3.95 -8.33 0.70
CA THR A 211 2.98 -8.92 1.63
C THR A 211 3.32 -8.57 3.08
N CYS A 212 4.58 -8.72 3.49
CA CYS A 212 5.02 -8.36 4.83
C CYS A 212 4.84 -6.86 5.10
N ARG A 213 5.17 -6.01 4.12
CA ARG A 213 4.98 -4.56 4.21
C ARG A 213 3.51 -4.19 4.44
N ILE A 214 2.60 -4.77 3.67
CA ILE A 214 1.15 -4.56 3.80
C ILE A 214 0.69 -4.97 5.21
N LEU A 215 1.07 -6.16 5.66
CA LEU A 215 0.70 -6.67 6.99
C LEU A 215 1.19 -5.79 8.13
N THR A 216 2.46 -5.36 8.09
CA THR A 216 3.01 -4.46 9.10
C THR A 216 2.25 -3.14 9.15
N GLN A 217 1.96 -2.53 8.00
CA GLN A 217 1.19 -1.27 7.95
C GLN A 217 -0.21 -1.40 8.55
N HIS A 218 -0.89 -2.52 8.32
CA HIS A 218 -2.18 -2.78 8.94
C HIS A 218 -2.06 -2.95 10.46
N LEU A 219 -1.09 -3.74 10.93
CA LEU A 219 -0.90 -3.97 12.36
C LEU A 219 -0.44 -2.72 13.10
N GLU A 220 0.38 -1.87 12.48
CA GLU A 220 0.79 -0.57 13.02
C GLU A 220 -0.44 0.33 13.24
N LYS A 221 -1.29 0.50 12.22
CA LYS A 221 -2.52 1.31 12.36
C LYS A 221 -3.49 0.76 13.41
N ILE A 222 -3.65 -0.57 13.46
CA ILE A 222 -4.46 -1.22 14.49
C ILE A 222 -3.86 -0.97 15.88
N GLY A 223 -2.54 -1.12 16.02
CA GLY A 223 -1.83 -0.85 17.25
C GLY A 223 -1.99 0.60 17.70
N GLU A 224 -1.80 1.57 16.81
CA GLU A 224 -2.03 2.98 17.07
C GLU A 224 -3.47 3.25 17.54
N ALA A 225 -4.47 2.73 16.84
CA ALA A 225 -5.88 2.92 17.20
C ALA A 225 -6.22 2.31 18.57
N LEU A 226 -5.71 1.12 18.90
CA LEU A 226 -5.94 0.46 20.18
C LEU A 226 -5.14 1.09 21.34
N LEU A 227 -3.97 1.64 21.05
CA LEU A 227 -3.13 2.33 22.04
C LEU A 227 -3.59 3.77 22.28
N THR A 228 -4.26 4.40 21.31
CA THR A 228 -4.90 5.72 21.44
C THR A 228 -6.35 5.66 21.91
N GLY A 229 -7.01 4.52 21.79
CA GLY A 229 -8.37 4.25 22.26
C GLY A 229 -8.42 3.30 23.47
N GLY A 230 -8.24 3.84 24.67
CA GLY A 230 -8.74 3.23 25.91
C GLY A 230 -7.73 2.53 26.83
N LYS A 231 -6.96 3.34 27.57
CA LYS A 231 -6.90 3.18 29.03
C LYS A 231 -7.36 4.50 29.66
N PRO A 232 -8.18 4.51 30.72
CA PRO A 232 -8.38 5.71 31.51
C PRO A 232 -7.04 6.06 32.16
N THR A 233 -6.29 6.96 31.54
CA THR A 233 -5.07 7.53 32.10
C THR A 233 -5.47 8.53 33.17
N LEU A 234 -5.59 8.06 34.42
CA LEU A 234 -4.94 8.83 35.48
C LEU A 234 -3.44 8.74 35.18
N GLN A 235 -2.81 9.91 35.02
CA GLN A 235 -1.43 10.15 34.57
C GLN A 235 -1.26 10.42 33.07
N ALA A 236 -1.81 11.55 32.65
CA ALA A 236 -1.19 12.34 31.59
C ALA A 236 0.06 13.04 32.14
N GLU A 237 1.25 12.47 31.91
CA GLU A 237 2.49 13.24 31.87
C GLU A 237 3.04 13.30 30.44
N LYS A 238 2.55 14.34 29.76
CA LYS A 238 3.13 15.15 28.68
C LYS A 238 4.49 14.70 28.11
N LYS A 239 4.49 14.31 26.84
CA LYS A 239 5.63 14.51 25.93
C LYS A 239 5.50 15.86 25.22
N GLY A 240 6.42 16.78 25.55
CA GLY A 240 7.12 17.63 24.59
C GLY A 240 6.31 18.63 23.75
N GLU A 241 5.64 19.61 24.37
CA GLU A 241 5.55 20.95 23.78
C GLU A 241 6.77 21.75 24.23
N LYS A 242 7.49 22.41 23.31
CA LYS A 242 8.50 23.41 23.66
C LYS A 242 7.88 24.42 24.63
N GLU A 243 8.42 24.50 25.85
CA GLU A 243 7.94 25.46 26.83
C GLU A 243 8.11 26.89 26.28
N PRO A 244 7.06 27.72 26.22
CA PRO A 244 7.19 29.09 25.76
C PRO A 244 8.04 29.89 26.76
N THR A 245 9.17 30.38 26.28
CA THR A 245 10.03 31.33 27.00
C THR A 245 9.32 32.69 27.02
N TRP A 246 9.46 33.47 28.09
CA TRP A 246 8.85 34.80 28.17
C TRP A 246 9.42 35.79 27.13
N GLU A 247 10.51 35.44 26.43
CA GLU A 247 11.06 36.20 25.31
C GLU A 247 10.02 36.39 24.18
N ASP A 248 9.04 35.48 24.06
CA ASP A 248 7.91 35.58 23.12
C ASP A 248 6.88 36.67 23.48
N LEU A 249 6.96 37.29 24.66
CA LEU A 249 6.03 38.33 25.11
C LEU A 249 6.40 39.75 24.61
N LYS A 250 7.51 39.91 23.87
CA LYS A 250 8.01 41.22 23.38
C LYS A 250 8.01 42.30 24.47
N LEU A 251 8.62 41.98 25.61
CA LEU A 251 8.80 42.90 26.74
C LEU A 251 9.97 43.86 26.48
N SER A 252 9.97 45.02 27.13
CA SER A 252 11.09 45.96 27.06
C SER A 252 12.39 45.33 27.62
N THR A 253 13.54 45.70 27.04
CA THR A 253 14.87 45.15 27.40
C THR A 253 15.21 45.26 28.88
N ARG A 254 14.70 46.28 29.58
CA ARG A 254 14.84 46.43 31.03
C ARG A 254 14.07 45.37 31.81
N THR A 255 12.82 45.10 31.41
CA THR A 255 11.97 44.07 32.03
C THR A 255 12.50 42.66 31.77
N ILE A 256 13.04 42.42 30.58
CA ILE A 256 13.74 41.18 30.19
C ILE A 256 14.94 40.92 31.11
N ASN A 257 15.80 41.92 31.30
CA ASN A 257 17.01 41.76 32.11
C ASN A 257 16.67 41.59 33.60
N ALA A 258 15.68 42.32 34.11
CA ALA A 258 15.20 42.16 35.49
C ALA A 258 14.62 40.75 35.74
N LEU A 259 13.91 40.16 34.76
CA LEU A 259 13.42 38.78 34.88
C LEU A 259 14.55 37.74 34.85
N LYS A 260 15.60 37.96 34.03
CA LYS A 260 16.81 37.12 34.01
C LYS A 260 17.60 37.19 35.31
N GLU A 261 17.78 38.39 35.87
CA GLU A 261 18.50 38.59 37.14
C GLU A 261 17.81 37.95 38.35
N ASN A 262 16.49 37.70 38.26
CA ASN A 262 15.72 37.03 39.32
C ASN A 262 15.44 35.55 38.99
N ASP A 263 16.22 34.94 38.09
CA ASP A 263 16.13 33.52 37.66
C ASP A 263 14.75 33.10 37.11
N ILE A 264 13.96 34.03 36.57
CA ILE A 264 12.67 33.74 35.94
C ILE A 264 12.93 33.57 34.45
N THR A 265 13.20 32.35 34.01
CA THR A 265 13.53 32.03 32.60
C THR A 265 12.34 31.51 31.78
N THR A 266 11.23 31.10 32.41
CA THR A 266 10.10 30.46 31.73
C THR A 266 8.77 31.13 32.07
N LEU A 267 7.84 31.19 31.11
CA LEU A 267 6.53 31.81 31.28
C LEU A 267 5.71 31.19 32.44
N ASN A 268 5.83 29.88 32.64
CA ASN A 268 5.19 29.17 33.75
C ASN A 268 5.72 29.59 35.13
N LYS A 269 6.99 29.98 35.23
CA LYS A 269 7.58 30.47 36.50
C LYS A 269 7.03 31.86 36.81
N LEU A 270 6.88 32.71 35.80
CA LEU A 270 6.27 34.04 35.93
C LEU A 270 4.79 33.97 36.37
N LEU A 271 3.99 33.05 35.79
CA LEU A 271 2.56 32.89 36.13
C LEU A 271 2.31 32.36 37.55
N LYS A 272 3.29 31.67 38.15
CA LYS A 272 3.19 31.12 39.51
C LYS A 272 3.49 32.16 40.61
N ILE A 273 4.13 33.27 40.26
CA ILE A 273 4.56 34.30 41.22
C ILE A 273 3.43 35.30 41.43
N LYS A 274 3.18 35.67 42.68
CA LYS A 274 2.18 36.67 43.04
C LYS A 274 2.67 38.07 42.71
N GLU A 275 1.74 38.96 42.39
CA GLU A 275 2.06 40.36 42.06
C GLU A 275 2.84 41.07 43.18
N LYS A 276 2.52 40.77 44.45
CA LYS A 276 3.19 41.37 45.61
C LYS A 276 4.67 41.01 45.70
N ASP A 277 5.06 39.86 45.16
CA ASP A 277 6.45 39.38 45.18
C ASP A 277 7.23 39.87 43.97
N LEU A 278 6.55 40.14 42.84
CA LEU A 278 7.14 40.83 41.67
C LEU A 278 7.57 42.27 42.00
N SER A 279 6.83 42.98 42.87
CA SER A 279 7.20 44.34 43.31
C SER A 279 8.41 44.40 44.24
N LYS A 280 8.84 43.27 44.80
CA LYS A 280 10.03 43.17 45.67
C LYS A 280 11.30 42.81 44.91
N MET A 281 11.17 42.49 43.62
CA MET A 281 12.30 42.07 42.79
C MET A 281 13.16 43.25 42.36
N LYS A 282 14.47 43.09 42.50
CA LYS A 282 15.45 44.12 42.16
C LYS A 282 15.37 44.38 40.65
N GLY A 283 15.21 45.64 40.25
CA GLY A 283 15.12 46.05 38.84
C GLY A 283 13.72 46.06 38.23
N LEU A 284 12.67 45.63 38.95
CA LEU A 284 11.28 45.61 38.47
C LEU A 284 10.46 46.75 39.10
N GLY A 285 10.29 47.86 38.38
CA GLY A 285 9.45 48.99 38.83
C GLY A 285 7.97 48.85 38.45
N GLU A 286 7.11 49.72 38.98
CA GLU A 286 5.65 49.72 38.69
C GLU A 286 5.31 49.75 37.19
N LYS A 287 6.14 50.42 36.38
CA LYS A 287 5.99 50.46 34.92
C LYS A 287 6.25 49.10 34.25
N GLY A 288 7.22 48.33 34.75
CA GLY A 288 7.53 46.98 34.27
C GLY A 288 6.43 45.97 34.61
N ILE A 289 5.86 46.08 35.81
CA ILE A 289 4.74 45.21 36.26
C ILE A 289 3.48 45.49 35.44
N LYS A 290 3.16 46.76 35.17
CA LYS A 290 2.06 47.14 34.26
C LYS A 290 2.28 46.63 32.84
N GLU A 291 3.52 46.64 32.36
CA GLU A 291 3.88 46.12 31.04
C GLU A 291 3.65 44.61 30.94
N ILE A 292 4.13 43.84 31.94
CA ILE A 292 3.93 42.38 32.04
C ILE A 292 2.44 42.04 32.06
N LYS A 293 1.65 42.71 32.93
CA LYS A 293 0.19 42.50 33.01
C LYS A 293 -0.51 42.76 31.68
N ARG A 294 -0.17 43.86 31.01
CA ARG A 294 -0.79 44.22 29.72
C ARG A 294 -0.48 43.19 28.65
N ARG A 295 0.74 42.63 28.62
CA ARG A 295 1.17 41.64 27.63
C ARG A 295 0.60 40.24 27.92
N LEU A 296 0.52 39.85 29.18
CA LEU A 296 -0.13 38.60 29.61
C LEU A 296 -1.62 38.61 29.27
N LYS A 297 -2.33 39.72 29.56
CA LYS A 297 -3.75 39.87 29.24
C LYS A 297 -4.04 39.79 27.73
N LYS A 298 -3.13 40.28 26.88
CA LYS A 298 -3.23 40.13 25.41
C LYS A 298 -3.11 38.69 24.92
N LYS A 299 -2.51 37.79 25.69
CA LYS A 299 -2.44 36.34 25.42
C LYS A 299 -3.45 35.53 26.26
N SER A 300 -4.46 36.20 26.85
CA SER A 300 -5.47 35.57 27.70
C SER A 300 -4.90 34.85 28.94
N LEU A 301 -3.75 35.31 29.45
CA LEU A 301 -3.09 34.79 30.64
C LEU A 301 -3.15 35.83 31.77
N GLU A 302 -3.36 35.39 33.01
CA GLU A 302 -3.40 36.27 34.19
C GLU A 302 -2.41 35.81 35.26
N LEU A 303 -1.83 36.78 35.98
CA LEU A 303 -0.98 36.51 37.14
C LEU A 303 -1.86 36.05 38.31
N LYS A 304 -1.34 35.14 39.14
CA LYS A 304 -2.00 34.82 40.41
C LYS A 304 -2.05 36.07 41.32
N GLN A 305 -3.23 36.35 41.85
CA GLN A 305 -3.45 37.39 42.87
C GLN A 305 -2.76 37.02 44.20
#